data_AF-A0A923S8F7-F1
#
_entry.id   AF-A0A923S8F7-F1
#
_cell.length_a   1.000
_cell.length_b   1.000
_cell.length_c   1.000
_cell.angle_alpha   90.00
_cell.angle_beta   90.00
_cell.angle_gamma   90.00
#
_symmetry.space_group_name_H-M   'P 1'
#
loop_
_entity.id
_entity.type
_entity.pdbx_description
1 polymer ?
#
loop_
_entity_poly.entity_id
_entity_poly.type
_entity_poly.pdbx_seq_one_letter_code
_entity_poly.pdbx_strand_id
1 'polypeptide(L)' 'MKTEKKNLRRISIVVTAQTKGNLERLAAVCGYSEIGRVVDKLTREKMIALHDFERKEKYHE' A
#
# COMPACT_ATOMS: atom_id res chain seq x y z
N MET A 1 27.70 -8.49 -1.71
CA MET A 1 26.40 -9.03 -2.16
C MET A 1 25.68 -7.93 -2.93
N LYS A 2 25.61 -8.00 -4.27
CA LYS A 2 24.83 -7.01 -5.04
C LYS A 2 23.36 -7.25 -4.71
N THR A 3 22.76 -6.37 -3.91
CA THR A 3 21.30 -6.34 -3.76
C THR A 3 20.73 -6.03 -5.13
N GLU A 4 20.13 -7.04 -5.77
CA GLU A 4 19.29 -6.83 -6.96
C GLU A 4 18.34 -5.68 -6.64
N LYS A 5 18.52 -4.56 -7.34
CA LYS A 5 17.65 -3.39 -7.20
C LYS A 5 16.28 -3.83 -7.69
N LYS A 6 15.46 -4.34 -6.77
CA LYS A 6 14.00 -4.38 -6.91
C LYS A 6 13.60 -2.99 -7.39
N ASN A 7 12.76 -2.89 -8.40
CA ASN A 7 12.35 -1.65 -9.06
C ASN A 7 11.56 -0.71 -8.13
N LEU A 8 12.18 -0.28 -7.03
CA LEU A 8 11.63 0.59 -6.01
C LEU A 8 11.77 2.04 -6.46
N ARG A 9 10.87 2.89 -5.98
CA ARG A 9 10.88 4.34 -6.20
C ARG A 9 10.73 5.02 -4.85
N ARG A 10 11.56 6.03 -4.60
CA ARG A 10 11.44 6.85 -3.38
C ARG A 10 10.40 7.94 -3.64
N ILE A 11 9.44 8.06 -2.74
CA ILE A 11 8.42 9.12 -2.78
C ILE A 11 8.53 9.97 -1.51
N SER A 12 8.23 11.25 -1.63
CA SER A 12 8.06 12.15 -0.48
C SER A 12 6.59 12.57 -0.47
N ILE A 13 5.90 12.30 0.64
CA ILE A 13 4.48 12.61 0.78
C ILE A 13 4.25 13.29 2.12
N VAL A 14 3.38 14.30 2.13
CA VAL A 14 2.90 14.93 3.37
C VAL A 14 1.61 14.25 3.77
N VAL A 15 1.54 13.83 5.04
CA VAL A 15 0.37 13.17 5.61
C VAL A 15 0.01 13.83 6.93
N THR A 16 -1.23 13.63 7.39
CA THR A 16 -1.63 14.07 8.72
C THR A 16 -0.91 13.27 9.81
N ALA A 17 -0.81 13.86 11.01
CA ALA A 17 -0.20 13.19 12.16
C ALA A 17 -0.88 11.85 12.49
N GLN A 18 -2.21 11.80 12.36
CA GLN A 18 -3.01 10.58 12.60
C GLN A 18 -2.66 9.48 11.59
N THR A 19 -2.56 9.82 10.31
CA THR A 19 -2.18 8.85 9.28
C THR A 19 -0.79 8.28 9.53
N LYS A 20 0.18 9.11 9.91
CA LYS A 20 1.53 8.65 10.28
C LYS A 20 1.47 7.65 11.45
N GLY A 21 0.77 7.98 12.54
CA GLY A 21 0.64 7.09 13.69
C GLY A 21 -0.05 5.76 13.36
N ASN A 22 -1.07 5.79 12.50
CA ASN A 22 -1.74 4.57 12.03
C ASN A 22 -0.83 3.70 11.16
N LEU A 23 -0.03 4.31 10.26
CA LEU A 23 0.93 3.58 9.43
C LEU A 23 2.01 2.89 10.28
N GLU A 24 2.52 3.57 11.32
CA GLU A 24 3.48 3.01 12.27
C GLU A 24 2.88 1.85 13.06
N ARG A 25 1.64 2.01 13.56
CA ARG A 25 0.91 0.94 14.26
C ARG A 25 0.68 -0.28 13.37
N LEU A 26 0.25 -0.07 12.12
CA LEU A 26 0.04 -1.15 11.16
C LEU A 26 1.35 -1.87 10.82
N ALA A 27 2.46 -1.14 10.66
CA ALA A 27 3.76 -1.74 10.45
C ALA A 27 4.16 -2.64 11.63
N ALA A 28 3.97 -2.17 12.86
CA ALA A 28 4.26 -2.96 14.07
C ALA A 28 3.39 -4.22 14.16
N VAL A 29 2.08 -4.12 13.91
CA VAL A 29 1.16 -5.27 13.96
C VAL A 29 1.49 -6.31 12.88
N CYS A 30 1.88 -5.86 11.68
CA CYS A 30 2.23 -6.76 10.58
C CYS A 30 3.70 -7.24 10.61
N GLY A 31 4.52 -6.77 11.56
CA GLY A 31 5.95 -7.10 11.63
C GLY A 31 6.78 -6.51 10.48
N TYR A 32 6.34 -5.40 9.88
CA TYR A 32 7.08 -4.73 8.82
C TYR A 32 8.14 -3.78 9.38
N SER A 33 9.33 -3.82 8.77
CA SER A 33 10.45 -2.95 9.14
C SER A 33 10.27 -1.50 8.68
N GLU A 34 9.37 -1.23 7.73
CA GLU A 34 9.17 0.08 7.13
C GLU A 34 7.70 0.35 6.79
N ILE A 35 7.26 1.60 6.97
CA ILE A 35 5.90 2.05 6.61
C ILE A 35 5.61 1.89 5.11
N GLY A 36 6.63 1.87 4.26
CA GLY A 36 6.48 1.68 2.81
C GLY A 36 5.78 0.36 2.46
N ARG A 37 6.03 -0.71 3.22
CA ARG A 37 5.35 -2.01 3.03
C ARG A 37 3.85 -1.94 3.34
N VAL A 38 3.47 -1.14 4.34
CA VAL A 38 2.06 -0.90 4.67
C VAL A 38 1.39 -0.15 3.51
N VAL A 39 2.04 0.89 2.98
CA VAL A 39 1.53 1.68 1.85
C VAL A 39 1.34 0.79 0.61
N ASP A 40 2.34 -0.04 0.29
CA ASP A 40 2.25 -0.98 -0.83
C ASP A 40 1.08 -1.97 -0.69
N LYS A 41 0.87 -2.50 0.52
CA LYS A 41 -0.20 -3.46 0.80
C LYS A 41 -1.57 -2.82 0.65
N LEU A 42 -1.81 -1.70 1.34
CA LEU A 42 -3.10 -1.00 1.31
C LEU A 42 -3.45 -0.51 -0.10
N THR A 43 -2.45 -0.01 -0.84
CA THR A 43 -2.64 0.42 -2.24
C THR A 43 -3.06 -0.76 -3.10
N ARG A 44 -2.38 -1.91 -2.97
CA ARG A 44 -2.71 -3.12 -3.73
C ARG A 44 -4.13 -3.62 -3.41
N GLU A 45 -4.48 -3.71 -2.13
CA GLU A 45 -5.81 -4.15 -1.69
C GLU A 45 -6.91 -3.23 -2.23
N LYS A 46 -6.69 -1.90 -2.19
CA LYS A 46 -7.65 -0.94 -2.73
C LYS A 46 -7.80 -1.05 -4.25
N MET A 47 -6.70 -1.21 -4.98
CA MET A 47 -6.73 -1.39 -6.44
C MET A 47 -7.44 -2.68 -6.86
N ILE A 48 -7.23 -3.79 -6.13
CA ILE A 48 -7.96 -5.04 -6.37
C ILE A 48 -9.46 -4.83 -6.14
N ALA A 49 -9.83 -4.19 -5.02
CA ALA A 49 -11.24 -3.93 -4.72
C ALA A 49 -11.92 -3.06 -5.78
N LEU A 50 -11.22 -2.07 -6.33
CA LEU A 50 -11.72 -1.23 -7.42
C LEU A 50 -11.84 -2.01 -8.73
N HIS A 51 -10.84 -2.81 -9.10
CA HIS A 51 -10.89 -3.59 -10.33
C HIS A 51 -11.96 -4.70 -10.30
N ASP A 52 -12.20 -5.32 -9.14
CA ASP A 52 -13.29 -6.27 -8.96
C ASP A 52 -14.67 -5.57 -9.02
N PHE A 53 -14.76 -4.32 -8.58
CA PHE A 53 -15.96 -3.51 -8.71
C PHE A 53 -16.26 -3.19 -10.19
N GLU A 54 -15.28 -2.65 -10.92
CA GLU A 54 -15.41 -2.34 -12.35
C GLU A 54 -15.77 -3.56 -13.19
N ARG A 55 -15.20 -4.72 -12.87
CA ARG A 55 -15.54 -5.97 -13.55
C ARG A 55 -16.99 -6.36 -13.33
N LYS A 56 -17.52 -6.23 -12.11
CA LYS A 56 -18.92 -6.58 -11.79
C LYS A 56 -19.92 -5.69 -12.52
N GLU A 57 -19.66 -4.38 -12.59
CA GLU A 57 -20.52 -3.44 -13.33
C GLU A 57 -20.61 -3.82 -14.82
N LYS A 58 -19.49 -4.20 -15.44
CA LYS A 58 -19.44 -4.59 -16.86
C LYS A 58 -20.24 -5.86 -17.20
N TYR A 59 -20.50 -6.74 -16.23
CA TYR A 59 -21.33 -7.95 -16.43
C TYR A 59 -22.82 -7.73 -16.10
N HIS A 60 -23.17 -6.54 -15.59
CA HIS A 60 -24.55 -6.13 -15.32
C HIS A 60 -25.16 -5.24 -16.41
N GLU A 61 -24.37 -4.87 -17.43
CA GLU A 61 -24.82 -4.35 -18.74
C GLU A 61 -24.93 -5.49 -19.77
#